data_AF-A0A937X6L5-F1
#
_entry.id   AF-A0A937X6L5-F1
#
_cell.length_a   1.000
_cell.length_b   1.000
_cell.length_c   1.000
_cell.angle_alpha   90.00
_cell.angle_beta   90.00
_cell.angle_gamma   90.00
#
_symmetry.space_group_name_H-M   'P 1'
#
loop_
_entity.id
_entity.type
_entity.pdbx_description
1 polymer ?
#
loop_
_entity_poly.entity_id
_entity_poly.type
_entity_poly.pdbx_seq_one_letter_code
_entity_poly.pdbx_strand_id
1 'polypeptide(L)'
;MTATRAGKVFFSCSHADAQHRDRLEKGLAMLKRQGLIETWHDRRIIPGQHVDHAISAELEAADLILLLVSPDFLASEYCYDVEMRRTMQRHEAGEAHVVPIIIRPCDWKSAPFGRLNALPTDGKPVT
;
A
#
# COMPACT_ATOMS: atom_id res chain seq x y z
N MET A 1 -31.33 -1.53 -1.26
CA MET A 1 -30.20 -0.64 -1.56
C MET A 1 -29.11 -0.96 -0.56
N THR A 2 -28.06 -1.67 -0.97
CA THR A 2 -26.95 -2.03 -0.07
C THR A 2 -26.16 -0.75 0.23
N ALA A 3 -25.99 -0.39 1.50
CA ALA A 3 -25.13 0.72 1.88
C ALA A 3 -23.71 0.44 1.36
N THR A 4 -23.16 1.35 0.57
CA THR A 4 -21.78 1.23 0.09
C THR A 4 -20.86 1.53 1.27
N ARG A 5 -20.13 0.53 1.76
CA ARG A 5 -19.12 0.72 2.81
C ARG A 5 -17.95 1.53 2.27
N ALA A 6 -17.30 2.32 3.13
CA ALA A 6 -16.06 3.02 2.78
C ALA A 6 -15.00 2.00 2.34
N GLY A 7 -14.29 2.30 1.26
CA GLY A 7 -13.19 1.46 0.77
C GLY A 7 -11.97 1.58 1.66
N LYS A 8 -11.37 0.47 2.06
CA LYS A 8 -10.18 0.45 2.90
C LYS A 8 -8.90 0.51 2.06
N VAL A 9 -8.09 1.53 2.28
CA VAL A 9 -6.84 1.80 1.57
C VAL A 9 -5.66 1.58 2.50
N PHE A 10 -4.84 0.59 2.18
CA PHE A 10 -3.61 0.28 2.91
C PHE A 10 -2.39 0.87 2.19
N PHE A 11 -1.55 1.63 2.89
CA PHE A 11 -0.27 2.10 2.37
C PHE A 11 0.86 1.20 2.86
N SER A 12 1.59 0.61 1.91
CA SER A 12 2.87 -0.06 2.17
C SER A 12 4.00 0.84 1.68
N CYS A 13 4.88 1.27 2.59
CA CYS A 13 5.89 2.29 2.33
C CYS A 13 7.05 2.10 3.31
N SER A 14 8.29 2.31 2.85
CA SER A 14 9.44 2.33 3.76
C SER A 14 9.35 3.53 4.71
N HIS A 15 9.99 3.42 5.88
CA HIS A 15 10.09 4.53 6.83
C HIS A 15 10.80 5.75 6.25
N ALA A 16 11.79 5.53 5.36
CA ALA A 16 12.53 6.57 4.67
C ALA A 16 11.66 7.37 3.69
N ASP A 17 10.56 6.78 3.21
CA ASP A 17 9.68 7.37 2.20
C ASP A 17 8.39 7.97 2.78
N ALA A 18 8.29 8.09 4.11
CA ALA A 18 7.07 8.57 4.78
C ALA A 18 6.58 9.94 4.27
N GLN A 19 7.48 10.82 3.83
CA GLN A 19 7.07 12.11 3.26
C GLN A 19 6.23 11.96 1.98
N HIS A 20 6.55 10.96 1.13
CA HIS A 20 5.77 10.68 -0.08
C HIS A 20 4.38 10.14 0.27
N ARG A 21 4.31 9.20 1.22
CA ARG A 21 3.03 8.69 1.74
C ARG A 21 2.17 9.82 2.30
N ASP A 22 2.73 10.68 3.15
CA ASP A 22 1.97 11.76 3.80
C ASP A 22 1.45 12.78 2.78
N ARG A 23 2.21 13.06 1.71
CA ARG A 23 1.74 13.92 0.60
C ARG A 23 0.60 13.26 -0.18
N LEU A 24 0.73 11.98 -0.50
CA LEU A 24 -0.31 11.23 -1.18
C LEU A 24 -1.59 11.17 -0.35
N GLU A 25 -1.49 10.85 0.95
CA GLU A 25 -2.64 10.78 1.84
C GLU A 25 -3.35 12.14 1.97
N LYS A 26 -2.61 13.25 2.02
CA LYS A 26 -3.19 14.60 1.97
C LYS A 26 -4.00 14.83 0.68
N GLY A 27 -3.53 14.32 -0.45
CA GLY A 27 -4.26 14.36 -1.72
C GLY A 27 -5.60 13.61 -1.68
N LEU A 28 -5.73 12.61 -0.81
CA LEU A 28 -6.95 11.82 -0.64
C LEU A 28 -7.92 12.41 0.41
N ALA A 29 -7.64 13.59 0.97
CA ALA A 29 -8.40 14.14 2.08
C ALA A 29 -9.91 14.32 1.79
N MET A 30 -10.27 14.69 0.56
CA MET A 30 -11.69 14.86 0.19
C MET A 30 -12.43 13.52 0.13
N LEU A 31 -11.80 12.46 -0.36
CA LEU A 31 -12.40 11.12 -0.38
C LEU A 31 -12.63 10.59 1.04
N LYS A 32 -11.67 10.86 1.96
CA LYS A 32 -11.84 10.57 3.39
C LYS A 32 -12.99 11.36 4.01
N ARG A 33 -13.07 12.67 3.74
CA ARG A 33 -14.14 13.56 4.27
C ARG A 33 -15.53 13.16 3.77
N GLN A 34 -15.62 12.65 2.55
CA GLN A 34 -16.86 12.14 1.97
C GLN A 34 -17.23 10.75 2.46
N GLY A 35 -16.39 10.11 3.30
CA GLY A 35 -16.61 8.74 3.78
C GLY A 35 -16.47 7.68 2.68
N LEU A 36 -15.86 8.02 1.55
CA LEU A 36 -15.66 7.07 0.45
C LEU A 36 -14.52 6.11 0.72
N ILE A 37 -13.50 6.56 1.46
CA ILE A 37 -12.36 5.74 1.83
C ILE A 37 -11.96 5.91 3.29
N GLU A 38 -11.40 4.84 3.84
CA GLU A 38 -10.59 4.83 5.04
C GLU A 38 -9.15 4.51 4.63
N THR A 39 -8.18 5.09 5.32
CA THR A 39 -6.75 4.90 5.01
C THR A 39 -6.08 4.25 6.20
N TRP A 40 -5.03 3.46 6.00
CA TRP A 40 -4.22 2.89 7.08
C TRP A 40 -2.75 2.76 6.67
N HIS A 41 -1.84 2.90 7.64
CA HIS A 41 -0.40 2.62 7.51
C HIS A 41 0.18 2.24 8.88
N ASP A 42 1.33 1.57 8.89
CA ASP A 42 2.05 1.07 10.07
C ASP A 42 2.21 2.07 11.23
N ARG A 43 2.44 3.36 10.97
CA ARG A 43 2.53 4.38 12.03
C ARG A 43 1.22 4.64 12.79
N ARG A 44 0.13 3.92 12.49
CA ARG A 44 -1.14 3.95 13.24
C ARG A 44 -1.27 2.80 14.23
N ILE A 45 -0.28 1.90 14.28
CA ILE A 45 -0.20 0.87 15.31
C ILE A 45 -0.08 1.56 16.67
N ILE A 46 -0.97 1.19 17.59
CA ILE A 46 -1.02 1.76 18.93
C ILE A 46 0.14 1.18 19.76
N PRO A 47 0.87 2.00 20.54
CA PRO A 47 1.92 1.48 21.43
C PRO A 47 1.40 0.34 22.31
N GLY A 48 2.11 -0.79 22.28
CA GLY A 48 1.72 -2.03 22.99
C GLY A 48 0.96 -3.06 22.12
N GLN A 49 0.61 -2.75 20.88
CA GLN A 49 0.07 -3.74 19.95
C GLN A 49 1.16 -4.63 19.34
N HIS A 50 0.82 -5.87 19.03
CA HIS A 50 1.68 -6.76 18.24
C HIS A 50 1.67 -6.28 16.79
N VAL A 51 2.84 -5.80 16.31
CA VAL A 51 3.00 -5.15 15.01
C VAL A 51 2.50 -6.02 13.87
N ASP A 52 2.96 -7.28 13.80
CA ASP A 52 2.60 -8.20 12.71
C ASP A 52 1.10 -8.51 12.65
N HIS A 53 0.43 -8.59 13.81
CA HIS A 53 -1.00 -8.87 13.85
C HIS A 53 -1.82 -7.67 13.38
N ALA A 54 -1.41 -6.46 13.76
CA ALA A 54 -2.06 -5.23 13.33
C ALA A 54 -1.92 -5.03 11.82
N ILE A 55 -0.70 -5.24 11.28
CA ILE A 55 -0.44 -5.16 9.84
C ILE A 55 -1.26 -6.21 9.09
N SER A 56 -1.19 -7.47 9.51
CA SER A 56 -1.92 -8.57 8.86
C SER A 56 -3.43 -8.33 8.84
N ALA A 57 -4.03 -7.90 9.97
CA ALA A 57 -5.45 -7.62 10.03
C ALA A 57 -5.90 -6.50 9.06
N GLU A 58 -5.10 -5.43 8.95
CA GLU A 58 -5.40 -4.30 8.07
C GLU A 58 -5.12 -4.64 6.61
N LEU A 59 -4.08 -5.44 6.35
CA LEU A 59 -3.79 -6.00 5.05
C LEU A 59 -4.93 -6.89 4.58
N GLU A 60 -5.50 -7.76 5.41
CA GLU A 60 -6.66 -8.61 5.07
C GLU A 60 -7.94 -7.81 4.85
N ALA A 61 -8.11 -6.70 5.56
CA ALA A 61 -9.30 -5.85 5.43
C ALA A 61 -9.25 -4.88 4.24
N ALA A 62 -8.07 -4.66 3.65
CA ALA A 62 -7.88 -3.69 2.58
C ALA A 62 -8.62 -4.08 1.29
N ASP A 63 -9.27 -3.09 0.66
CA ASP A 63 -9.85 -3.18 -0.67
C ASP A 63 -8.86 -2.68 -1.75
N LEU A 64 -7.98 -1.75 -1.36
CA LEU A 64 -6.93 -1.16 -2.18
C LEU A 64 -5.62 -1.12 -1.40
N ILE A 65 -4.54 -1.58 -2.01
CA ILE A 65 -3.20 -1.64 -1.43
C ILE A 65 -2.28 -0.81 -2.33
N LEU A 66 -1.71 0.26 -1.76
CA LEU A 66 -0.80 1.18 -2.45
C LEU A 66 0.63 0.87 -2.02
N LEU A 67 1.45 0.39 -2.95
CA LEU A 67 2.87 0.11 -2.71
C LEU A 67 3.69 1.32 -3.13
N LEU A 68 4.32 2.02 -2.19
CA LEU A 68 5.20 3.16 -2.50
C LEU A 68 6.62 2.63 -2.70
N VAL A 69 6.96 2.38 -3.97
CA VAL A 69 8.13 1.60 -4.36
C VAL A 69 9.36 2.48 -4.53
N SER A 70 10.43 2.09 -3.84
CA SER A 70 11.73 2.75 -3.79
C SER A 70 12.82 1.71 -3.51
N PRO A 71 14.12 2.06 -3.62
CA PRO A 71 15.19 1.18 -3.16
C PRO A 71 15.04 0.75 -1.70
N ASP A 72 14.67 1.68 -0.80
CA ASP A 72 14.48 1.37 0.62
C ASP A 72 13.25 0.50 0.87
N PHE A 73 12.19 0.63 0.06
CA PHE A 73 11.04 -0.27 0.12
C PHE A 73 11.41 -1.69 -0.27
N LEU A 74 12.16 -1.85 -1.38
CA LEU A 74 12.59 -3.17 -1.86
C LEU A 74 13.66 -3.81 -0.96
N ALA A 75 14.48 -2.98 -0.30
CA ALA A 75 15.52 -3.44 0.63
C ALA A 75 15.01 -3.65 2.06
N SER A 76 13.93 -2.97 2.46
CA SER A 76 13.33 -3.19 3.77
C SER A 76 12.82 -4.62 3.83
N GLU A 77 13.24 -5.35 4.87
CA GLU A 77 12.79 -6.72 5.18
C GLU A 77 11.31 -6.77 5.61
N TYR A 78 10.46 -5.97 4.96
CA TYR A 78 9.00 -6.01 5.10
C TYR A 78 8.49 -7.26 4.38
N CYS A 79 8.79 -8.44 4.93
CA CYS A 79 8.26 -9.75 4.56
C CYS A 79 8.09 -9.94 3.04
N TYR A 80 9.19 -9.97 2.29
CA TYR A 80 9.18 -10.31 0.86
C TYR A 80 8.43 -11.63 0.58
N ASP A 81 8.34 -12.51 1.59
CA ASP A 81 7.70 -13.80 1.48
C ASP A 81 6.27 -13.94 2.02
N VAL A 82 5.87 -13.32 3.14
CA VAL A 82 4.53 -13.60 3.71
C VAL A 82 3.54 -12.51 3.34
N GLU A 83 3.77 -11.26 3.74
CA GLU A 83 2.83 -10.15 3.50
C GLU A 83 2.77 -9.76 2.04
N MET A 84 3.92 -9.75 1.33
CA MET A 84 3.92 -9.47 -0.12
C MET A 84 3.25 -10.60 -0.90
N ARG A 85 3.53 -11.86 -0.55
CA ARG A 85 2.86 -13.02 -1.17
C ARG A 85 1.37 -13.00 -0.89
N ARG A 86 0.95 -12.70 0.34
CA ARG A 86 -0.46 -12.59 0.71
C ARG A 86 -1.15 -11.43 -0.01
N THR A 87 -0.50 -10.27 -0.07
CA THR A 87 -0.94 -9.11 -0.86
C THR A 87 -1.21 -9.50 -2.31
N MET A 88 -0.28 -10.21 -2.94
CA MET A 88 -0.42 -10.66 -4.32
C MET A 88 -1.48 -11.76 -4.49
N GLN A 89 -1.61 -12.69 -3.54
CA GLN A 89 -2.69 -13.69 -3.54
C GLN A 89 -4.07 -13.03 -3.51
N ARG A 90 -4.28 -12.04 -2.62
CA ARG A 90 -5.53 -11.28 -2.55
C ARG A 90 -5.81 -10.52 -3.84
N HIS A 91 -4.76 -10.00 -4.48
CA HIS A 91 -4.89 -9.34 -5.78
C HIS A 91 -5.32 -10.30 -6.89
N GLU A 92 -4.65 -11.44 -7.00
CA GLU A 92 -4.95 -12.49 -7.98
C GLU A 92 -6.36 -13.07 -7.78
N ALA A 93 -6.82 -13.16 -6.53
CA ALA A 93 -8.17 -13.59 -6.19
C ALA A 93 -9.26 -12.51 -6.42
N GLY A 94 -8.88 -11.28 -6.75
CA GLY A 94 -9.81 -10.15 -6.91
C GLY A 94 -10.38 -9.62 -5.59
N GLU A 95 -9.80 -10.02 -4.46
CA GLU A 95 -10.22 -9.60 -3.10
C GLU A 95 -9.68 -8.22 -2.73
N ALA A 96 -8.57 -7.79 -3.35
CA ALA A 96 -7.99 -6.47 -3.20
C ALA A 96 -7.34 -6.00 -4.51
N HIS A 97 -7.26 -4.69 -4.70
CA HIS A 97 -6.50 -4.10 -5.81
C HIS A 97 -5.12 -3.69 -5.33
N VAL A 98 -4.06 -4.15 -5.99
CA VAL A 98 -2.69 -3.72 -5.70
C VAL A 98 -2.23 -2.74 -6.76
N VAL A 99 -1.77 -1.57 -6.32
CA VAL A 99 -1.28 -0.51 -7.21
C VAL A 99 0.14 -0.14 -6.79
N PRO A 100 1.16 -0.52 -7.58
CA PRO A 100 2.52 -0.03 -7.40
C PRO A 100 2.61 1.45 -7.78
N ILE A 101 3.24 2.25 -6.93
CA ILE A 101 3.52 3.67 -7.15
C ILE A 101 5.04 3.86 -7.04
N ILE A 102 5.71 4.03 -8.18
CA ILE A 102 7.16 4.18 -8.23
C ILE A 102 7.51 5.59 -7.78
N ILE A 103 8.05 5.71 -6.57
CA ILE A 103 8.39 6.99 -5.96
C ILE A 103 9.86 7.35 -6.12
N ARG A 104 10.75 6.36 -6.31
CA ARG A 104 12.18 6.56 -6.60
C ARG A 104 12.69 5.52 -7.62
N PRO A 105 13.73 5.83 -8.41
CA PRO A 105 14.32 4.87 -9.35
C PRO A 105 14.77 3.59 -8.64
N CYS A 106 14.30 2.43 -9.11
CA CYS A 106 14.67 1.11 -8.58
C CYS A 106 14.31 -0.02 -9.55
N ASP A 107 14.89 -1.21 -9.36
CA ASP A 107 14.57 -2.41 -10.14
C ASP A 107 13.29 -3.10 -9.64
N TRP A 108 12.17 -2.39 -9.71
CA TRP A 108 10.88 -2.90 -9.23
C TRP A 108 10.26 -3.96 -10.14
N LYS A 109 10.72 -4.08 -11.38
CA LYS A 109 10.21 -5.05 -12.36
C LYS A 109 10.51 -6.49 -11.97
N SER A 110 11.58 -6.70 -11.20
CA SER A 110 11.96 -8.00 -10.65
C SER A 110 11.13 -8.40 -9.41
N ALA A 111 10.27 -7.53 -8.88
CA ALA A 111 9.45 -7.81 -7.72
C ALA A 111 8.18 -8.63 -8.07
N PRO A 112 7.53 -9.32 -7.11
CA PRO A 112 6.31 -10.10 -7.36
C PRO A 112 5.16 -9.32 -8.04
N PHE A 113 5.08 -8.01 -7.77
CA PHE A 113 4.13 -7.08 -8.36
C PHE A 113 4.63 -6.40 -9.66
N GLY A 114 5.83 -6.73 -10.15
CA GLY A 114 6.47 -6.07 -11.31
C GLY A 114 5.70 -6.20 -12.63
N ARG A 115 4.80 -7.20 -12.71
CA ARG A 115 3.87 -7.42 -13.83
C ARG A 115 2.64 -6.53 -13.80
N LEU A 116 2.36 -5.85 -12.69
CA LEU A 116 1.22 -4.94 -12.57
C LEU A 116 1.55 -3.61 -13.27
N ASN A 117 0.50 -2.95 -13.78
CA ASN A 117 0.61 -1.58 -14.26
C ASN A 117 0.88 -0.68 -13.05
N ALA A 118 2.04 -0.03 -13.06
CA ALA A 118 2.44 0.90 -12.02
C ALA A 118 2.03 2.34 -12.38
N LEU A 119 1.91 3.15 -11.33
CA LEU A 119 1.89 4.61 -11.40
C LEU A 119 3.29 5.14 -11.09
N PRO A 120 3.64 6.35 -11.56
CA PRO A 120 3.04 7.07 -12.69
C PRO A 120 3.09 6.28 -14.00
N THR A 121 2.51 6.84 -15.08
CA THR A 121 2.56 6.23 -16.42
C THR A 121 3.98 5.79 -16.78
N ASP A 122 4.10 4.59 -17.36
CA ASP A 122 5.35 3.89 -17.67
C ASP A 122 6.21 3.50 -16.45
N GLY A 123 5.72 3.67 -15.22
CA GLY A 123 6.49 3.45 -14.00
C GLY A 123 7.66 4.43 -13.83
N LYS A 124 7.58 5.61 -14.45
CA LYS A 124 8.59 6.67 -14.30
C LYS A 124 8.51 7.23 -12.86
N PRO A 125 9.60 7.20 -12.09
CA PRO A 125 9.59 7.64 -10.70
C PRO A 125 9.20 9.12 -10.58
N VAL A 126 8.56 9.48 -9.47
CA VAL A 126 8.15 10.87 -9.19
C VAL A 126 9.31 11.78 -8.74
N THR A 127 10.52 11.23 -8.57
CA THR A 127 11.76 11.93 -8.21
C THR A 127 12.90 11.53 -9.13
#